data_AF-A0A7S3WY62-F1
#
_entry.id   AF-A0A7S3WY62-F1
#
_cell.length_a   1.000
_cell.length_b   1.000
_cell.length_c   1.000
_cell.angle_alpha   90.00
_cell.angle_beta   90.00
_cell.angle_gamma   90.00
#
_symmetry.space_group_name_H-M   'P 1'
#
loop_
_entity.id
_entity.type
_entity.pdbx_description
1 polymer ?
#
loop_
_entity_poly.entity_id
_entity_poly.type
_entity_poly.pdbx_seq_one_letter_code
_entity_poly.pdbx_strand_id
1 'polypeptide(L)'
;DAVAAGGVGSASGPAIDLLGLEDALPTPMPPPVKAPTPAPVLTLSPAATLEPAAFQQQWGGLPVADSWQHHTQLSVPLEQLSARFAAKSIKTMAFGNVGDVAKFYFFAAPSGGGLFLL
;
A
#
# COMPACT_ATOMS: atom_id res chain seq x y z
N ASP A 1 22.53 55.16 -49.61
CA ASP A 1 21.84 55.92 -48.55
C ASP A 1 22.25 55.42 -47.18
N ALA A 2 23.07 56.08 -46.35
CA ALA A 2 23.32 57.49 -46.02
C ALA A 2 22.70 57.87 -44.65
N VAL A 3 23.60 58.32 -43.74
CA VAL A 3 23.41 59.29 -42.63
C VAL A 3 22.63 58.79 -41.40
N ALA A 4 23.23 58.60 -40.21
CA ALA A 4 24.02 59.45 -39.31
C ALA A 4 23.19 60.37 -38.38
N ALA A 5 23.82 60.72 -37.25
CA ALA A 5 23.41 61.55 -36.11
C ALA A 5 22.63 60.80 -35.01
N GLY A 6 23.12 60.67 -33.77
CA GLY A 6 24.00 61.55 -33.02
C GLY A 6 23.17 62.29 -31.97
N GLY A 7 23.42 62.01 -30.70
CA GLY A 7 22.69 62.63 -29.60
C GLY A 7 23.21 62.21 -28.24
N VAL A 8 24.44 62.63 -27.93
CA VAL A 8 25.01 62.61 -26.58
C VAL A 8 24.28 63.62 -25.70
N GLY A 9 23.82 63.17 -24.54
CA GLY A 9 23.36 64.00 -23.43
C GLY A 9 23.88 63.44 -22.12
N SER A 10 25.02 63.96 -21.68
CA SER A 10 25.59 63.73 -20.35
C SER A 10 24.66 64.29 -19.27
N ALA A 11 24.43 63.53 -18.19
CA ALA A 11 24.52 64.06 -16.84
C ALA A 11 24.51 62.94 -15.79
N SER A 12 25.61 62.93 -15.04
CA SER A 12 25.88 62.32 -13.75
C SER A 12 24.66 62.06 -12.85
N GLY A 13 24.45 60.80 -12.48
CA GLY A 13 23.65 60.35 -11.35
C GLY A 13 24.44 59.27 -10.59
N PRO A 14 24.28 59.14 -9.26
CA PRO A 14 25.10 58.24 -8.46
C PRO A 14 24.95 56.82 -8.97
N ALA A 15 26.09 56.14 -9.18
CA ALA A 15 26.13 54.72 -9.45
C ALA A 15 25.50 54.00 -8.25
N ILE A 16 24.25 53.57 -8.40
CA ILE A 16 23.65 52.63 -7.47
C ILE A 16 24.37 51.31 -7.73
N ASP A 17 25.25 50.97 -6.80
CA ASP A 17 25.93 49.68 -6.76
C ASP A 17 24.88 48.60 -6.43
N LEU A 18 24.31 48.02 -7.49
CA LEU A 18 23.24 47.01 -7.42
C LEU A 18 23.75 45.62 -6.99
N LEU A 19 25.02 45.47 -6.64
CA LEU A 19 25.62 44.21 -6.18
C LEU A 19 25.40 43.94 -4.67
N GLY A 20 24.77 44.86 -3.95
CA GLY A 20 24.42 44.70 -2.52
C GLY A 20 22.96 44.30 -2.25
N LEU A 21 22.15 44.07 -3.28
CA LEU A 21 20.70 43.82 -3.16
C LEU A 21 20.28 42.38 -3.46
N GLU A 22 21.24 41.45 -3.53
CA GLU A 22 20.99 40.00 -3.68
C GLU A 22 21.02 39.24 -2.34
N ASP A 23 21.53 39.86 -1.27
CA ASP A 23 21.63 39.29 0.08
C ASP A 23 20.39 39.60 0.96
N ALA A 24 19.19 39.64 0.36
CA ALA A 24 17.95 39.86 1.12
C ALA A 24 16.72 39.17 0.50
N LEU A 25 16.92 38.11 -0.29
CA LEU A 25 15.81 37.27 -0.73
C LEU A 25 15.60 36.15 0.29
N PRO A 26 14.43 36.05 0.94
CA PRO A 26 14.11 34.89 1.78
C PRO A 26 14.19 33.64 0.91
N THR A 27 15.09 32.73 1.27
CA THR A 27 15.22 31.43 0.61
C THR A 27 13.85 30.73 0.61
N PRO A 28 13.36 30.24 -0.54
CA PRO A 28 12.11 29.50 -0.56
C PRO A 28 12.31 28.23 0.26
N MET A 29 11.70 28.23 1.45
CA MET A 29 11.61 27.06 2.31
C MET A 29 11.02 25.92 1.48
N PRO A 30 11.65 24.74 1.42
CA PRO A 30 11.10 23.62 0.67
C PRO A 30 9.68 23.34 1.19
N PRO A 31 8.71 23.04 0.30
CA PRO A 31 7.35 22.72 0.73
C PRO A 31 7.42 21.59 1.75
N PRO A 32 6.62 21.62 2.83
CA PRO A 32 6.61 20.54 3.81
C PRO A 32 6.31 19.23 3.07
N VAL A 33 7.31 18.33 3.05
CA VAL A 33 7.16 17.00 2.46
C VAL A 33 6.04 16.34 3.26
N LYS A 34 4.86 16.23 2.61
CA LYS A 34 3.69 15.62 3.22
C LYS A 34 4.07 14.17 3.53
N ALA A 35 4.19 13.84 4.82
CA ALA A 35 4.53 12.50 5.24
C ALA A 35 3.55 11.51 4.57
N PRO A 36 4.04 10.38 4.03
CA PRO A 36 3.18 9.40 3.39
C PRO A 36 2.13 8.95 4.40
N THR A 37 0.86 9.06 4.02
CA THR A 37 -0.25 8.59 4.85
C THR A 37 -0.10 7.08 5.03
N PRO A 38 -0.13 6.54 6.27
CA PRO A 38 0.01 5.11 6.49
C PRO A 38 -1.07 4.34 5.71
N ALA A 39 -0.66 3.27 5.03
CA ALA A 39 -1.60 2.39 4.35
C ALA A 39 -2.57 1.75 5.38
N PRO A 40 -3.84 1.53 5.02
CA PRO A 40 -4.79 0.87 5.90
C PRO A 40 -4.30 -0.54 6.25
N VAL A 41 -4.20 -0.82 7.54
CA VAL A 41 -3.73 -2.11 8.04
C VAL A 41 -4.90 -3.09 8.11
N LEU A 42 -4.81 -4.19 7.36
CA LEU A 42 -5.76 -5.29 7.47
C LEU A 42 -5.54 -6.02 8.80
N THR A 43 -6.53 -5.94 9.69
CA THR A 43 -6.54 -6.67 10.95
C THR A 43 -7.62 -7.74 10.91
N LEU A 44 -7.26 -8.97 11.29
CA LEU A 44 -8.19 -10.10 11.39
C LEU A 44 -8.73 -10.22 12.82
N SER A 45 -9.98 -10.64 12.95
CA SER A 45 -10.63 -10.84 14.23
C SER A 45 -10.34 -12.26 14.77
N PRO A 46 -9.64 -12.39 15.91
CA PRO A 46 -9.31 -13.70 16.50
C PRO A 46 -10.54 -14.43 17.05
N ALA A 47 -11.61 -13.70 17.38
CA ALA A 47 -12.85 -14.25 17.90
C ALA A 47 -13.85 -14.66 16.80
N ALA A 48 -13.48 -14.51 15.53
CA ALA A 48 -14.34 -14.87 14.42
C ALA A 48 -14.63 -16.37 14.41
N THR A 49 -15.91 -16.72 14.36
CA THR A 49 -16.36 -18.09 14.24
C THR A 49 -17.30 -18.22 13.06
N LEU A 50 -17.18 -19.34 12.36
CA LEU A 50 -18.08 -19.75 11.29
C LEU A 50 -18.35 -21.23 11.48
N GLU A 51 -19.63 -21.60 11.44
CA GLU A 51 -20.05 -23.00 11.52
C GLU A 51 -19.64 -23.74 10.23
N PRO A 52 -19.18 -25.00 10.29
CA PRO A 52 -18.77 -25.76 9.09
C PRO A 52 -19.88 -25.87 8.04
N ALA A 53 -21.13 -26.04 8.47
CA ALA A 53 -22.28 -26.07 7.55
C ALA A 53 -22.47 -24.72 6.85
N ALA A 54 -22.33 -23.60 7.58
CA ALA A 54 -22.41 -22.26 7.01
C ALA A 54 -21.25 -22.00 6.04
N PHE A 55 -20.03 -22.45 6.35
CA PHE A 55 -18.88 -22.38 5.46
C PHE A 55 -19.17 -23.10 4.14
N GLN A 56 -19.66 -24.34 4.17
CA GLN A 56 -19.95 -25.10 2.96
C GLN A 56 -21.00 -24.42 2.08
N GLN A 57 -22.07 -23.89 2.69
CA GLN A 57 -23.13 -23.18 1.97
C GLN A 57 -22.59 -21.90 1.31
N GLN A 58 -21.79 -21.11 2.03
CA GLN A 58 -21.19 -19.88 1.49
C GLN A 58 -20.13 -20.19 0.42
N TRP A 59 -19.30 -21.20 0.63
CA TRP A 59 -18.26 -21.61 -0.32
C TRP A 59 -18.86 -22.07 -1.66
N GLY A 60 -19.95 -22.84 -1.62
CA GLY A 60 -20.63 -23.30 -2.84
C GLY A 60 -21.50 -22.24 -3.51
N GLY A 61 -21.94 -21.22 -2.77
CA GLY A 61 -22.88 -20.20 -3.26
C GLY A 61 -22.23 -18.89 -3.72
N LEU A 62 -20.99 -18.60 -3.31
CA LEU A 62 -20.30 -17.35 -3.66
C LEU A 62 -19.45 -17.50 -4.92
N PRO A 63 -19.44 -16.49 -5.81
CA PRO A 63 -18.48 -16.45 -6.90
C PRO A 63 -17.05 -16.30 -6.35
N VAL A 64 -16.08 -16.89 -7.06
CA VAL A 64 -14.66 -16.71 -6.72
C VAL A 64 -14.28 -15.26 -6.98
N ALA A 65 -13.95 -14.53 -5.92
CA ALA A 65 -13.58 -13.12 -6.01
C ALA A 65 -12.17 -12.93 -6.62
N ASP A 66 -11.24 -13.82 -6.29
CA ASP A 66 -9.87 -13.81 -6.81
C ASP A 66 -9.27 -15.22 -6.78
N SER A 67 -8.33 -15.50 -7.69
CA SER A 67 -7.61 -16.78 -7.74
C SER A 67 -6.20 -16.57 -8.24
N TRP A 68 -5.24 -17.05 -7.46
CA TRP A 68 -3.83 -16.99 -7.80
C TRP A 68 -3.12 -18.27 -7.36
N GLN A 69 -1.96 -18.50 -7.95
CA GLN A 69 -1.14 -19.67 -7.65
C GLN A 69 0.31 -19.22 -7.48
N HIS A 70 0.98 -19.81 -6.50
CA HIS A 70 2.38 -19.54 -6.25
C HIS A 70 3.08 -20.81 -5.80
N HIS A 71 4.26 -21.06 -6.38
CA HIS A 71 5.12 -22.15 -5.95
C HIS A 71 5.89 -21.70 -4.72
N THR A 72 5.62 -22.34 -3.59
CA THR A 72 6.31 -22.05 -2.33
C THR A 72 6.87 -23.33 -1.72
N GLN A 73 7.98 -23.19 -1.02
CA GLN A 73 8.52 -24.26 -0.19
C GLN A 73 8.03 -24.06 1.23
N LEU A 74 7.42 -25.11 1.80
CA LEU A 74 6.99 -25.06 3.18
C LEU A 74 8.21 -25.16 4.11
N SER A 75 8.35 -24.17 5.00
CA SER A 75 9.36 -24.17 6.05
C SER A 75 8.96 -25.00 7.28
N VAL A 76 7.73 -25.50 7.28
CA VAL A 76 7.15 -26.32 8.36
C VAL A 76 6.51 -27.58 7.77
N PRO A 77 6.39 -28.67 8.54
CA PRO A 77 5.59 -29.82 8.14
C PRO A 77 4.13 -29.42 7.85
N LEU A 78 3.50 -30.15 6.94
CA LEU A 78 2.15 -29.86 6.45
C LEU A 78 1.12 -29.87 7.57
N GLU A 79 1.27 -30.78 8.54
CA GLU A 79 0.39 -30.90 9.70
C GLU A 79 0.45 -29.67 10.64
N GLN A 80 1.55 -28.92 10.62
CA GLN A 80 1.71 -27.69 11.42
C GLN A 80 1.16 -26.45 10.72
N LEU A 81 0.78 -26.56 9.45
CA LEU A 81 0.32 -25.42 8.67
C LEU A 81 -0.94 -24.79 9.28
N SER A 82 -1.91 -25.62 9.65
CA SER A 82 -3.16 -25.18 10.31
C SER A 82 -2.88 -24.36 11.59
N ALA A 83 -1.96 -24.82 12.43
CA ALA A 83 -1.56 -24.13 13.66
C ALA A 83 -0.85 -22.78 13.37
N ARG A 84 -0.02 -22.72 12.32
CA ARG A 84 0.66 -21.47 11.91
C ARG A 84 -0.33 -20.43 11.40
N PHE A 85 -1.34 -20.84 10.65
CA PHE A 85 -2.43 -19.96 10.21
C PHE A 85 -3.32 -19.54 11.39
N ALA A 86 -3.61 -20.45 12.32
CA ALA A 86 -4.40 -20.14 13.52
C ALA A 86 -3.73 -19.06 14.40
N ALA A 87 -2.39 -19.09 14.52
CA ALA A 87 -1.63 -18.04 15.20
C ALA A 87 -1.77 -16.65 14.56
N LYS A 88 -2.24 -16.58 13.32
CA LYS A 88 -2.56 -15.34 12.58
C LYS A 88 -4.06 -15.09 12.46
N SER A 89 -4.89 -15.73 13.30
CA SER A 89 -6.35 -15.61 13.28
C SER A 89 -7.00 -16.11 11.98
N ILE A 90 -6.36 -17.07 11.30
CA ILE A 90 -6.91 -17.77 10.13
C ILE A 90 -7.25 -19.20 10.56
N LYS A 91 -8.53 -19.54 10.53
CA LYS A 91 -9.04 -20.84 10.98
C LYS A 91 -9.06 -21.84 9.83
N THR A 92 -8.64 -23.07 10.09
CA THR A 92 -8.83 -24.17 9.13
C THR A 92 -10.24 -24.74 9.31
N MET A 93 -11.01 -24.79 8.22
CA MET A 93 -12.39 -25.30 8.20
C MET A 93 -12.45 -26.75 7.73
N ALA A 94 -11.61 -27.12 6.77
CA ALA A 94 -11.43 -28.48 6.33
C ALA A 94 -9.99 -28.71 5.86
N PHE A 95 -9.53 -29.93 6.03
CA PHE A 95 -8.24 -30.41 5.54
C PHE A 95 -8.40 -31.85 5.10
N GLY A 96 -7.81 -32.20 3.96
CA GLY A 96 -7.80 -33.59 3.48
C GLY A 96 -7.02 -33.75 2.19
N ASN A 97 -6.85 -35.00 1.80
CA ASN A 97 -6.15 -35.34 0.56
C ASN A 97 -7.16 -35.64 -0.55
N VAL A 98 -6.89 -35.12 -1.74
CA VAL A 98 -7.62 -35.44 -2.97
C VAL A 98 -6.61 -36.00 -3.96
N GLY A 99 -6.52 -37.33 -4.03
CA GLY A 99 -5.38 -38.02 -4.64
C GLY A 99 -4.11 -37.74 -3.83
N ASP A 100 -3.03 -37.37 -4.53
CA ASP A 100 -1.73 -37.03 -3.92
C ASP A 100 -1.63 -35.56 -3.49
N VAL A 101 -2.71 -34.79 -3.62
CA VAL A 101 -2.73 -33.35 -3.30
C VAL A 101 -3.45 -33.12 -1.98
N ALA A 102 -2.73 -32.58 -1.01
CA ALA A 102 -3.31 -32.06 0.22
C ALA A 102 -4.02 -30.73 -0.05
N LYS A 103 -5.28 -30.63 0.39
CA LYS A 103 -6.11 -29.42 0.28
C LYS A 103 -6.48 -28.91 1.66
N PHE A 104 -6.41 -27.60 1.79
CA PHE A 104 -6.85 -26.88 2.98
C PHE A 104 -7.92 -25.88 2.57
N TYR A 105 -8.90 -25.71 3.43
CA TYR A 105 -9.93 -24.69 3.32
C TYR A 105 -9.87 -23.85 4.58
N PHE A 106 -9.75 -22.55 4.42
CA PHE A 106 -9.55 -21.59 5.50
C PHE A 106 -10.67 -20.57 5.58
N PHE A 107 -10.82 -20.01 6.78
CA PHE A 107 -11.75 -18.94 7.09
C PHE A 107 -11.03 -17.86 7.91
N ALA A 108 -11.29 -16.61 7.59
CA ALA A 108 -10.91 -15.48 8.42
C ALA A 108 -11.97 -14.38 8.33
N ALA A 109 -12.15 -13.59 9.38
CA ALA A 109 -12.98 -12.39 9.32
C ALA A 109 -12.14 -11.15 9.61
N PRO A 110 -12.17 -10.12 8.74
CA PRO A 110 -11.53 -8.85 9.04
C PRO A 110 -12.28 -8.10 10.15
N SER A 111 -11.58 -7.26 10.91
CA SER A 111 -12.18 -6.42 11.95
C SER A 111 -13.18 -5.40 11.41
N GLY A 112 -13.11 -5.05 10.12
CA GLY A 112 -14.01 -4.11 9.44
C GLY A 112 -15.34 -4.71 8.96
N GLY A 113 -15.58 -6.00 9.21
CA GLY A 113 -16.79 -6.70 8.77
C GLY A 113 -16.62 -7.45 7.44
N GLY A 114 -17.48 -8.44 7.22
CA GLY A 114 -17.36 -9.41 6.12
C GLY A 114 -16.64 -10.69 6.54
N LEU A 115 -16.36 -11.54 5.56
CA LEU A 115 -15.71 -12.82 5.74
C LEU A 115 -14.83 -13.15 4.52
N PHE A 116 -13.71 -13.82 4.78
CA PHE A 116 -12.83 -14.38 3.78
C PHE A 116 -12.89 -15.90 3.88
N LEU A 117 -13.14 -16.53 2.74
CA LEU A 117 -13.04 -17.97 2.56
C LEU A 117 -11.89 -18.22 1.59
N LEU A 118 -10.93 -19.05 1.96
CA LEU A 118 -9.74 -19.34 1.16
C LEU A 118 -9.51 -20.84 0.94
#